data_AF-A0AA35RAC5-F1
#
_entry.id   AF-A0AA35RAC5-F1
#
_cell.length_a   1.000
_cell.length_b   1.000
_cell.length_c   1.000
_cell.angle_alpha   90.00
_cell.angle_beta   90.00
_cell.angle_gamma   90.00
#
_symmetry.space_group_name_H-M   'P 1'
#
loop_
_entity.id
_entity.type
_entity.pdbx_description
1 polymer ?
#
loop_
_entity_poly.entity_id
_entity_poly.type
_entity_poly.pdbx_seq_one_letter_code
_entity_poly.pdbx_strand_id
1 'polypeptide(L)'
;MGDKGLRVSYGKYVYEHVPGWGSLPDGWEWNHAVGVAVDGQDRIFVYNRSAHPIIVLDTDGNMINHWGEGLFGSAHHIEAGPDGSLYTTDIGDHTVRKWTAEGELLMMLGTPNDPPEMFSGEPFNRPTDIAIAGDGSLYISDGYGNARIHHFHGDGRADKVFTPDGQYLSEWGGVHRPDHIVQGPDGNMFVTDLGFHQGLGPDQPSPNALSHPAGVKILTPTGQWLGGWGMSSDTPGDIIAGHAVAMDSNGDLYVGETLDGARVQKFARVA
;
A
#
# COMPACT_ATOMS: atom_id res chain seq x y z
N MET A 1 -29.32 27.14 -9.09
CA MET A 1 -27.93 27.13 -9.61
C MET A 1 -27.40 25.75 -9.31
N GLY A 2 -27.20 24.92 -10.34
CA GLY A 2 -26.79 23.53 -10.15
C GLY A 2 -25.43 23.47 -9.47
N ASP A 3 -25.32 22.61 -8.47
CA ASP A 3 -24.10 22.39 -7.70
C ASP A 3 -22.99 21.98 -8.68
N LYS A 4 -22.04 22.88 -8.93
CA LYS A 4 -20.91 22.54 -9.81
C LYS A 4 -20.01 21.63 -8.99
N GLY A 5 -20.00 20.34 -9.33
CA GLY A 5 -19.14 19.35 -8.68
C GLY A 5 -17.69 19.83 -8.60
N LEU A 6 -16.98 19.40 -7.56
CA LEU A 6 -15.56 19.72 -7.35
C LEU A 6 -14.77 19.42 -8.63
N ARG A 7 -14.10 20.43 -9.17
CA ARG A 7 -13.24 20.30 -10.35
C ARG A 7 -11.82 20.61 -9.95
N VAL A 8 -10.92 19.66 -10.16
CA VAL A 8 -9.49 19.79 -9.87
C VAL A 8 -8.74 19.76 -11.20
N SER A 9 -7.79 20.66 -11.40
CA SER A 9 -6.99 20.71 -12.62
C SER A 9 -5.52 20.56 -12.27
N TYR A 10 -4.80 19.79 -13.08
CA TYR A 10 -3.38 19.54 -12.89
C TYR A 10 -2.70 19.44 -14.27
N GLY A 11 -1.88 20.44 -14.59
CA GLY A 11 -1.32 20.60 -15.93
C GLY A 11 -2.41 20.75 -17.00
N LYS A 12 -2.40 19.85 -17.99
CA LYS A 12 -3.43 19.77 -19.04
C LYS A 12 -4.66 18.94 -18.66
N TYR A 13 -4.61 18.24 -17.53
CA TYR A 13 -5.66 17.33 -17.09
C TYR A 13 -6.66 18.07 -16.21
N VAL A 14 -7.92 17.70 -16.36
CA VAL A 14 -9.02 18.22 -15.58
C VAL A 14 -9.80 17.02 -15.08
N TYR A 15 -10.03 16.99 -13.78
CA TYR A 15 -10.82 15.98 -13.09
C TYR A 15 -12.09 16.66 -12.57
N GLU A 16 -13.23 16.01 -12.79
CA GLU A 16 -14.50 16.42 -12.21
C GLU A 16 -14.94 15.30 -11.28
N HIS A 17 -15.29 15.67 -10.04
CA HIS A 17 -15.91 14.76 -9.10
C HIS A 17 -17.21 14.24 -9.69
N VAL A 18 -17.42 12.93 -9.63
CA VAL A 18 -18.65 12.24 -10.05
C VAL A 18 -19.46 11.91 -8.78
N PRO A 19 -20.44 12.74 -8.38
CA PRO A 19 -21.17 12.51 -7.15
C PRO A 19 -21.98 11.22 -7.22
N GLY A 20 -21.90 10.39 -6.17
CA GLY A 20 -22.67 9.16 -6.06
C GLY A 20 -22.10 7.96 -6.81
N TRP A 21 -20.90 8.08 -7.38
CA TRP A 21 -20.17 6.96 -7.97
C TRP A 21 -19.82 5.90 -6.90
N GLY A 22 -19.89 4.62 -7.26
CA GLY A 22 -19.57 3.51 -6.33
C GLY A 22 -20.66 3.25 -5.29
N SER A 23 -21.94 3.37 -5.69
CA SER A 23 -23.07 3.06 -4.80
C SER A 23 -23.13 1.57 -4.48
N LEU A 24 -23.31 1.25 -3.21
CA LEU A 24 -23.47 -0.13 -2.74
C LEU A 24 -24.94 -0.54 -2.66
N PRO A 25 -25.26 -1.85 -2.66
CA PRO A 25 -26.59 -2.36 -2.37
C PRO A 25 -27.14 -1.88 -1.02
N ASP A 26 -28.47 -1.87 -0.89
CA ASP A 26 -29.12 -1.50 0.37
C ASP A 26 -28.62 -2.35 1.55
N GLY A 27 -28.22 -1.68 2.63
CA GLY A 27 -27.70 -2.33 3.85
C GLY A 27 -26.20 -2.64 3.81
N TRP A 28 -25.52 -2.38 2.70
CA TRP A 28 -24.06 -2.47 2.61
C TRP A 28 -23.44 -1.10 2.89
N GLU A 29 -22.20 -1.09 3.39
CA GLU A 29 -21.49 0.14 3.70
C GLU A 29 -20.01 0.07 3.32
N TRP A 30 -19.48 1.24 2.96
CA TRP A 30 -18.06 1.48 2.97
C TRP A 30 -17.64 1.66 4.44
N ASN A 31 -16.83 0.74 4.96
CA ASN A 31 -16.22 0.86 6.27
C ASN A 31 -14.70 0.83 6.10
N HIS A 32 -14.09 2.03 6.04
CA HIS A 32 -12.67 2.20 5.75
C HIS A 32 -12.26 1.45 4.47
N ALA A 33 -12.61 2.02 3.31
CA ALA A 33 -12.06 1.60 2.02
C ALA A 33 -10.56 1.99 1.98
N VAL A 34 -9.69 1.06 2.38
CA VAL A 34 -8.27 1.32 2.67
C VAL A 34 -7.35 1.15 1.47
N GLY A 35 -7.78 0.37 0.47
CA GLY A 35 -7.02 0.16 -0.75
C GLY A 35 -7.92 0.12 -1.98
N VAL A 36 -7.37 0.55 -3.11
CA VAL A 36 -8.03 0.48 -4.42
C VAL A 36 -7.01 0.02 -5.46
N ALA A 37 -7.39 -0.97 -6.26
CA ALA A 37 -6.61 -1.45 -7.39
C ALA A 37 -7.47 -1.42 -8.66
N VAL A 38 -6.83 -1.20 -9.81
CA VAL A 38 -7.47 -1.30 -11.12
C VAL A 38 -6.71 -2.31 -11.95
N ASP A 39 -7.40 -3.33 -12.44
CA ASP A 39 -6.76 -4.35 -13.28
C ASP A 39 -6.69 -3.94 -14.76
N GLY A 40 -6.05 -4.77 -15.58
CA GLY A 40 -5.96 -4.54 -17.03
C GLY A 40 -7.28 -4.63 -17.81
N GLN A 41 -8.40 -4.91 -17.14
CA GLN A 41 -9.76 -4.94 -17.71
C GLN A 41 -10.61 -3.77 -17.21
N ASP A 42 -9.98 -2.77 -16.59
CA ASP A 42 -10.63 -1.61 -15.97
C ASP A 42 -11.65 -1.99 -14.87
N ARG A 43 -11.48 -3.16 -14.24
CA ARG A 43 -12.23 -3.51 -13.02
C ARG A 43 -11.58 -2.84 -11.82
N ILE A 44 -12.39 -2.22 -10.97
CA ILE A 44 -11.94 -1.48 -9.80
C ILE A 44 -12.20 -2.33 -8.56
N PHE A 45 -11.14 -2.76 -7.89
CA PHE A 45 -11.19 -3.56 -6.68
C PHE A 45 -10.97 -2.66 -5.48
N VAL A 46 -11.95 -2.61 -4.59
CA VAL A 46 -11.87 -1.84 -3.35
C VAL A 46 -11.75 -2.81 -2.19
N TYR A 47 -10.68 -2.63 -1.39
CA TYR A 47 -10.45 -3.41 -0.18
C TYR A 47 -10.96 -2.62 1.03
N ASN A 48 -11.98 -3.19 1.68
CA ASN A 48 -12.89 -2.53 2.60
C ASN A 48 -12.91 -3.30 3.93
N ARG A 49 -12.91 -2.61 5.08
CA ARG A 49 -13.01 -3.25 6.40
C ARG A 49 -14.47 -3.46 6.82
N SER A 50 -15.29 -4.04 5.95
CA SER A 50 -16.71 -4.33 6.24
C SER A 50 -17.00 -5.83 6.21
N ALA A 51 -18.30 -6.18 6.30
CA ALA A 51 -18.75 -7.55 6.04
C ALA A 51 -18.46 -8.02 4.60
N HIS A 52 -18.15 -7.10 3.68
CA HIS A 52 -17.82 -7.35 2.26
C HIS A 52 -16.43 -6.81 1.96
N PRO A 53 -15.36 -7.62 2.15
CA PRO A 53 -14.01 -7.11 2.12
C PRO A 53 -13.53 -6.66 0.75
N ILE A 54 -13.77 -7.44 -0.29
CA ILE A 54 -13.44 -7.07 -1.67
C ILE A 54 -14.72 -6.76 -2.40
N ILE A 55 -14.84 -5.51 -2.84
CA ILE A 55 -15.94 -5.04 -3.69
C ILE A 55 -15.35 -4.71 -5.06
N VAL A 56 -15.94 -5.27 -6.12
CA VAL A 56 -15.48 -5.08 -7.50
C VAL A 56 -16.49 -4.24 -8.24
N LEU A 57 -16.03 -3.13 -8.80
CA LEU A 57 -16.83 -2.17 -9.55
C LEU A 57 -16.39 -2.12 -11.02
N ASP A 58 -17.30 -1.76 -11.91
CA ASP A 58 -16.94 -1.23 -13.23
C ASP A 58 -16.57 0.27 -13.14
N THR A 59 -16.13 0.84 -14.26
CA THR A 59 -15.73 2.26 -14.33
C THR A 59 -16.90 3.24 -14.16
N ASP A 60 -18.14 2.79 -14.35
CA ASP A 60 -19.35 3.58 -14.07
C ASP A 60 -19.75 3.52 -12.59
N GLY A 61 -19.07 2.69 -11.79
CA GLY A 61 -19.26 2.54 -10.35
C GLY A 61 -20.35 1.54 -9.98
N ASN A 62 -20.80 0.72 -10.92
CA ASN A 62 -21.72 -0.38 -10.63
C ASN A 62 -20.95 -1.54 -10.02
N MET A 63 -21.50 -2.12 -8.95
CA MET A 63 -20.93 -3.34 -8.38
C MET A 63 -21.15 -4.52 -9.33
N ILE A 64 -20.05 -5.14 -9.77
CA ILE A 64 -20.05 -6.28 -10.69
C ILE A 64 -19.66 -7.58 -9.99
N ASN A 65 -18.97 -7.53 -8.84
CA ASN A 65 -18.65 -8.70 -8.03
C ASN A 65 -18.31 -8.31 -6.58
N HIS A 66 -18.25 -9.29 -5.68
CA HIS A 66 -17.68 -9.17 -4.35
C HIS A 66 -17.17 -10.53 -3.86
N TRP A 67 -16.19 -10.52 -2.95
CA TRP A 67 -15.69 -11.72 -2.30
C TRP A 67 -14.87 -11.36 -1.04
N GLY A 68 -14.43 -12.38 -0.30
CA GLY A 68 -13.53 -12.19 0.85
C GLY A 68 -14.17 -12.40 2.22
N GLU A 69 -15.46 -12.71 2.28
CA GLU A 69 -16.21 -12.90 3.52
C GLU A 69 -15.52 -13.93 4.45
N GLY A 70 -15.11 -13.48 5.63
CA GLY A 70 -14.46 -14.32 6.64
C GLY A 70 -13.00 -14.72 6.31
N LEU A 71 -12.41 -14.18 5.24
CA LEU A 71 -11.04 -14.49 4.84
C LEU A 71 -9.99 -13.50 5.36
N PHE A 72 -10.42 -12.34 5.86
CA PHE A 72 -9.56 -11.21 6.21
C PHE A 72 -9.75 -10.78 7.67
N GLY A 73 -8.66 -10.41 8.33
CA GLY A 73 -8.65 -9.93 9.71
C GLY A 73 -8.84 -8.42 9.78
N SER A 74 -8.01 -7.67 9.06
CA SER A 74 -8.10 -6.21 8.93
C SER A 74 -7.33 -5.75 7.71
N ALA A 75 -8.08 -5.38 6.66
CA ALA A 75 -7.56 -4.91 5.39
C ALA A 75 -6.54 -3.78 5.54
N HIS A 76 -5.49 -3.75 4.73
CA HIS A 76 -4.60 -2.59 4.63
C HIS A 76 -4.40 -2.12 3.20
N HIS A 77 -3.88 -2.97 2.32
CA HIS A 77 -3.62 -2.60 0.93
C HIS A 77 -4.06 -3.69 -0.06
N ILE A 78 -4.39 -3.26 -1.29
CA ILE A 78 -4.61 -4.13 -2.45
C ILE A 78 -3.89 -3.54 -3.68
N GLU A 79 -3.17 -4.38 -4.41
CA GLU A 79 -2.44 -4.04 -5.64
C GLU A 79 -2.78 -5.03 -6.77
N ALA A 80 -2.92 -4.54 -8.00
CA ALA A 80 -3.12 -5.40 -9.17
C ALA A 80 -1.78 -5.76 -9.83
N GLY A 81 -1.52 -7.07 -9.96
CA GLY A 81 -0.35 -7.58 -10.65
C GLY A 81 -0.47 -7.50 -12.17
N PRO A 82 0.67 -7.51 -12.89
CA PRO A 82 0.70 -7.47 -14.36
C PRO A 82 0.12 -8.73 -15.03
N ASP A 83 -0.02 -9.83 -14.29
CA ASP A 83 -0.67 -11.07 -14.70
C ASP A 83 -2.19 -11.09 -14.45
N GLY A 84 -2.75 -9.97 -13.97
CA GLY A 84 -4.17 -9.86 -13.60
C GLY A 84 -4.51 -10.47 -12.24
N SER A 85 -3.53 -10.93 -11.48
CA SER A 85 -3.72 -11.31 -10.08
C SER A 85 -3.86 -10.09 -9.17
N LEU A 86 -4.36 -10.31 -7.96
CA LEU A 86 -4.47 -9.29 -6.93
C LEU A 86 -3.61 -9.67 -5.74
N TYR A 87 -2.91 -8.70 -5.16
CA TYR A 87 -2.14 -8.88 -3.95
C TYR A 87 -2.76 -8.07 -2.83
N THR A 88 -2.93 -8.67 -1.64
CA THR A 88 -3.51 -7.99 -0.47
C THR A 88 -2.58 -8.12 0.72
N THR A 89 -2.45 -7.05 1.51
CA THR A 89 -1.85 -7.07 2.84
C THR A 89 -2.92 -6.98 3.92
N ASP A 90 -2.82 -7.81 4.95
CA ASP A 90 -3.75 -7.85 6.07
C ASP A 90 -3.00 -7.67 7.40
N ILE A 91 -3.26 -6.54 8.06
CA ILE A 91 -2.62 -6.21 9.34
C ILE A 91 -3.28 -6.92 10.53
N GLY A 92 -4.48 -7.46 10.34
CA GLY A 92 -5.25 -8.13 11.39
C GLY A 92 -4.82 -9.57 11.59
N ASP A 93 -4.54 -10.28 10.51
CA ASP A 93 -4.08 -11.67 10.55
C ASP A 93 -2.61 -11.86 10.18
N HIS A 94 -1.92 -10.76 9.84
CA HIS A 94 -0.47 -10.70 9.62
C HIS A 94 0.00 -11.44 8.36
N THR A 95 -0.73 -11.32 7.25
CA THR A 95 -0.39 -12.02 6.01
C THR A 95 -0.35 -11.13 4.79
N VAL A 96 0.35 -11.62 3.77
CA VAL A 96 0.28 -11.11 2.39
C VAL A 96 -0.22 -12.23 1.49
N ARG A 97 -1.19 -11.94 0.64
CA ARG A 97 -1.87 -12.97 -0.17
C ARG A 97 -1.95 -12.56 -1.63
N LYS A 98 -1.86 -13.54 -2.52
CA LYS A 98 -2.10 -13.41 -3.96
C LYS A 98 -3.39 -14.13 -4.32
N TRP A 99 -4.21 -13.51 -5.14
CA TRP A 99 -5.53 -14.00 -5.54
C TRP A 99 -5.70 -13.96 -7.05
N THR A 100 -6.55 -14.82 -7.58
CA THR A 100 -7.21 -14.51 -8.85
C THR A 100 -8.14 -13.31 -8.65
N ALA A 101 -8.49 -12.63 -9.73
CA ALA A 101 -9.46 -11.54 -9.64
C ALA A 101 -10.85 -12.00 -9.19
N GLU A 102 -11.14 -13.30 -9.32
CA GLU A 102 -12.36 -13.96 -8.91
C GLU A 102 -12.33 -14.45 -7.45
N GLY A 103 -11.25 -14.19 -6.71
CA GLY A 103 -11.15 -14.47 -5.27
C GLY A 103 -10.62 -15.86 -4.91
N GLU A 104 -10.03 -16.59 -5.85
CA GLU A 104 -9.34 -17.85 -5.53
C GLU A 104 -7.93 -17.55 -5.00
N LEU A 105 -7.61 -18.09 -3.82
CA LEU A 105 -6.29 -17.92 -3.21
C LEU A 105 -5.23 -18.68 -4.02
N LEU A 106 -4.25 -17.95 -4.53
CA LEU A 106 -3.11 -18.50 -5.26
C LEU A 106 -1.90 -18.70 -4.36
N MET A 107 -1.69 -17.79 -3.41
CA MET A 107 -0.53 -17.80 -2.51
C MET A 107 -0.84 -17.07 -1.21
N MET A 108 -0.23 -17.53 -0.12
CA MET A 108 -0.20 -16.83 1.15
C MET A 108 1.23 -16.84 1.69
N LEU A 109 1.70 -15.68 2.12
CA LEU A 109 2.95 -15.50 2.86
C LEU A 109 2.59 -15.08 4.30
N GLY A 110 3.28 -15.68 5.28
CA GLY A 110 2.97 -15.57 6.70
C GLY A 110 1.98 -16.62 7.19
N THR A 111 1.89 -16.78 8.51
CA THR A 111 0.95 -17.72 9.17
C THR A 111 -0.18 -16.92 9.81
N PRO A 112 -1.45 -17.09 9.37
CA PRO A 112 -2.57 -16.32 9.90
C PRO A 112 -2.68 -16.40 11.42
N ASN A 113 -2.73 -15.24 12.07
CA ASN A 113 -2.87 -15.09 13.53
C ASN A 113 -1.72 -15.69 14.36
N ASP A 114 -0.58 -16.00 13.75
CA ASP A 114 0.64 -16.47 14.42
C ASP A 114 1.84 -15.59 14.02
N PRO A 115 1.79 -14.28 14.33
CA PRO A 115 2.90 -13.39 14.01
C PRO A 115 4.12 -13.71 14.90
N PRO A 116 5.34 -13.51 14.38
CA PRO A 116 6.53 -13.56 15.20
C PRO A 116 6.57 -12.37 16.17
N GLU A 117 7.49 -12.42 17.14
CA GLU A 117 7.64 -11.33 18.11
C GLU A 117 7.88 -9.97 17.44
N MET A 118 7.38 -8.90 18.07
CA MET A 118 7.53 -7.54 17.57
C MET A 118 9.03 -7.21 17.37
N PHE A 119 9.37 -6.69 16.20
CA PHE A 119 10.74 -6.35 15.79
C PHE A 119 11.72 -7.53 15.66
N SER A 120 11.22 -8.77 15.66
CA SER A 120 12.07 -9.97 15.67
C SER A 120 13.03 -10.06 14.49
N GLY A 121 12.59 -9.69 13.29
CA GLY A 121 13.25 -10.24 12.11
C GLY A 121 12.24 -10.66 11.06
N GLU A 122 11.33 -11.49 11.55
CA GLU A 122 10.72 -12.52 10.75
C GLU A 122 9.42 -12.03 10.11
N PRO A 123 9.14 -12.35 8.84
CA PRO A 123 7.88 -12.02 8.21
C PRO A 123 6.72 -12.88 8.79
N PHE A 124 5.53 -12.34 9.07
CA PHE A 124 5.18 -10.92 9.13
C PHE A 124 4.54 -10.57 10.46
N ASN A 125 4.70 -9.32 10.87
CA ASN A 125 3.99 -8.76 12.01
C ASN A 125 3.37 -7.42 11.60
N ARG A 126 2.16 -7.53 11.01
CA ARG A 126 1.33 -6.43 10.49
C ARG A 126 1.93 -5.78 9.23
N PRO A 127 1.95 -6.52 8.11
CA PRO A 127 2.35 -5.98 6.81
C PRO A 127 1.34 -4.95 6.32
N THR A 128 1.84 -3.83 5.83
CA THR A 128 1.06 -2.65 5.46
C THR A 128 0.89 -2.55 3.95
N ASP A 129 1.91 -2.81 3.16
CA ASP A 129 1.84 -2.59 1.71
C ASP A 129 2.78 -3.50 0.91
N ILE A 130 2.58 -3.57 -0.41
CA ILE A 130 3.34 -4.36 -1.36
C ILE A 130 3.60 -3.58 -2.66
N ALA A 131 4.87 -3.49 -3.06
CA ALA A 131 5.27 -3.07 -4.41
C ALA A 131 5.70 -4.28 -5.23
N ILE A 132 5.22 -4.35 -6.47
CA ILE A 132 5.61 -5.36 -7.46
C ILE A 132 6.60 -4.71 -8.43
N ALA A 133 7.84 -5.19 -8.42
CA ALA A 133 8.87 -4.68 -9.34
C ALA A 133 8.69 -5.22 -10.76
N GLY A 134 9.32 -4.56 -11.72
CA GLY A 134 9.25 -4.93 -13.15
C GLY A 134 9.78 -6.34 -13.48
N ASP A 135 10.60 -6.94 -12.60
CA ASP A 135 11.06 -8.33 -12.71
C ASP A 135 10.15 -9.34 -11.98
N GLY A 136 9.06 -8.86 -11.39
CA GLY A 136 8.09 -9.61 -10.58
C GLY A 136 8.45 -9.71 -9.10
N SER A 137 9.57 -9.14 -8.65
CA SER A 137 9.96 -9.19 -7.24
C SER A 137 8.97 -8.42 -6.37
N LEU A 138 8.76 -8.88 -5.15
CA LEU A 138 7.81 -8.30 -4.21
C LEU A 138 8.56 -7.61 -3.08
N TYR A 139 8.22 -6.35 -2.84
CA TYR A 139 8.73 -5.57 -1.71
C TYR A 139 7.58 -5.24 -0.78
N ILE A 140 7.61 -5.80 0.42
CA ILE A 140 6.50 -5.70 1.38
C ILE A 140 6.93 -4.83 2.55
N SER A 141 6.19 -3.77 2.84
CA SER A 141 6.36 -3.01 4.07
C SER A 141 5.73 -3.76 5.23
N ASP A 142 6.53 -4.08 6.25
CA ASP A 142 6.10 -4.75 7.48
C ASP A 142 6.12 -3.76 8.65
N GLY A 143 5.27 -2.75 8.50
CA GLY A 143 5.43 -1.46 9.14
C GLY A 143 5.00 -1.38 10.59
N TYR A 144 3.93 -2.09 10.96
CA TYR A 144 3.25 -1.83 12.24
C TYR A 144 3.73 -2.71 13.39
N GLY A 145 4.41 -3.81 13.10
CA GLY A 145 5.02 -4.67 14.12
C GLY A 145 6.50 -4.97 13.91
N ASN A 146 7.04 -4.80 12.70
CA ASN A 146 8.39 -5.27 12.39
C ASN A 146 9.39 -4.22 11.89
N ALA A 147 8.92 -3.01 11.52
CA ALA A 147 9.75 -1.87 11.17
C ALA A 147 10.78 -2.14 10.05
N ARG A 148 10.37 -2.87 9.01
CA ARG A 148 11.25 -3.32 7.93
C ARG A 148 10.53 -3.43 6.59
N ILE A 149 11.31 -3.50 5.51
CA ILE A 149 10.84 -3.97 4.20
C ILE A 149 11.37 -5.39 3.98
N HIS A 150 10.50 -6.31 3.59
CA HIS A 150 10.89 -7.66 3.16
C HIS A 150 10.91 -7.72 1.64
N HIS A 151 11.92 -8.39 1.08
CA HIS A 151 12.07 -8.60 -0.35
C HIS A 151 11.97 -10.08 -0.68
N PHE A 152 11.06 -10.43 -1.59
CA PHE A 152 10.83 -11.78 -2.08
C PHE A 152 11.06 -11.84 -3.59
N HIS A 153 11.60 -12.97 -4.06
CA HIS A 153 11.82 -13.20 -5.49
C HIS A 153 10.53 -13.16 -6.31
N GLY A 154 10.63 -12.58 -7.53
CA GLY A 154 9.76 -12.77 -8.70
C GLY A 154 10.41 -13.76 -9.68
N ASP A 155 9.72 -14.77 -10.21
CA ASP A 155 10.33 -15.80 -11.09
C ASP A 155 10.22 -15.38 -12.56
N GLY A 156 9.79 -14.15 -12.81
CA GLY A 156 9.79 -13.50 -14.11
C GLY A 156 9.00 -14.27 -15.18
N ARG A 157 8.14 -15.23 -14.79
CA ARG A 157 7.30 -16.03 -15.68
C ARG A 157 5.88 -16.07 -15.11
N ALA A 158 4.93 -15.45 -15.80
CA ALA A 158 3.52 -15.39 -15.39
C ALA A 158 2.88 -16.79 -15.17
N ASP A 159 3.50 -17.85 -15.68
CA ASP A 159 3.02 -19.23 -15.74
C ASP A 159 3.68 -20.19 -14.74
N LYS A 160 4.67 -19.73 -13.98
CA LYS A 160 5.14 -20.37 -12.75
C LYS A 160 5.42 -19.22 -11.82
N VAL A 161 4.54 -18.96 -10.85
CA VAL A 161 4.78 -18.00 -9.78
C VAL A 161 4.85 -18.79 -8.47
N PHE A 162 6.06 -19.31 -8.24
CA PHE A 162 6.66 -19.92 -7.05
C PHE A 162 5.94 -21.01 -6.26
N THR A 163 6.78 -21.86 -5.63
CA THR A 163 6.38 -22.85 -4.65
C THR A 163 5.85 -22.17 -3.37
N PRO A 164 5.09 -22.87 -2.52
CA PRO A 164 4.56 -22.35 -1.24
C PRO A 164 5.58 -21.74 -0.27
N ASP A 165 6.88 -21.83 -0.59
CA ASP A 165 8.01 -21.43 0.23
C ASP A 165 8.69 -20.13 -0.28
N GLY A 166 7.99 -19.30 -1.07
CA GLY A 166 8.49 -18.09 -1.75
C GLY A 166 9.81 -17.57 -1.20
N GLN A 167 10.91 -17.77 -1.95
CA GLN A 167 12.26 -17.59 -1.41
C GLN A 167 12.46 -16.15 -0.94
N TYR A 168 12.53 -16.00 0.38
CA TYR A 168 12.94 -14.77 1.04
C TYR A 168 14.37 -14.41 0.63
N LEU A 169 14.57 -13.18 0.17
CA LEU A 169 15.86 -12.72 -0.33
C LEU A 169 16.65 -11.91 0.69
N SER A 170 16.01 -10.89 1.24
CA SER A 170 16.66 -9.87 2.05
C SER A 170 15.65 -9.01 2.80
N GLU A 171 16.11 -8.32 3.83
CA GLU A 171 15.39 -7.25 4.52
C GLU A 171 16.13 -5.92 4.48
N TRP A 172 15.37 -4.83 4.57
CA TRP A 172 15.90 -3.48 4.71
C TRP A 172 15.60 -2.93 6.10
N GLY A 173 16.66 -2.69 6.88
CA GLY A 173 16.62 -1.84 8.06
C GLY A 173 16.72 -0.34 7.71
N GLY A 174 16.62 0.54 8.70
CA GLY A 174 16.76 2.00 8.50
C GLY A 174 15.46 2.73 8.14
N VAL A 175 14.36 2.00 8.11
CA VAL A 175 12.98 2.52 8.20
C VAL A 175 12.48 2.33 9.65
N HIS A 176 11.43 3.06 10.04
CA HIS A 176 10.87 2.99 11.39
C HIS A 176 9.46 2.39 11.39
N ARG A 177 8.52 2.99 10.64
CA ARG A 177 7.19 2.45 10.40
C ARG A 177 6.84 2.67 8.93
N PRO A 178 7.47 1.90 8.02
CA PRO A 178 7.17 1.99 6.60
C PRO A 178 5.69 1.66 6.38
N ASP A 179 4.96 2.49 5.65
CA ASP A 179 3.53 2.31 5.43
C ASP A 179 3.26 1.88 3.99
N HIS A 180 3.60 2.74 3.02
CA HIS A 180 3.42 2.48 1.59
C HIS A 180 4.77 2.49 0.86
N ILE A 181 4.92 1.68 -0.19
CA ILE A 181 6.11 1.57 -1.02
C ILE A 181 5.74 1.58 -2.52
N VAL A 182 6.52 2.30 -3.34
CA VAL A 182 6.38 2.28 -4.80
C VAL A 182 7.75 2.23 -5.49
N GLN A 183 7.85 1.51 -6.61
CA GLN A 183 9.03 1.54 -7.47
C GLN A 183 8.93 2.69 -8.49
N GLY A 184 9.97 3.51 -8.56
CA GLY A 184 10.13 4.55 -9.58
C GLY A 184 10.68 4.02 -10.91
N PRO A 185 10.64 4.83 -11.98
CA PRO A 185 11.02 4.41 -13.33
C PRO A 185 12.52 4.10 -13.50
N ASP A 186 13.36 4.54 -12.57
CA ASP A 186 14.79 4.21 -12.50
C ASP A 186 15.07 2.96 -11.66
N GLY A 187 14.02 2.28 -11.17
CA GLY A 187 14.09 1.13 -10.30
C GLY A 187 14.23 1.48 -8.82
N ASN A 188 14.43 2.74 -8.45
CA ASN A 188 14.56 3.13 -7.04
C ASN A 188 13.22 3.01 -6.30
N MET A 189 13.30 2.77 -5.00
CA MET A 189 12.17 2.41 -4.15
C MET A 189 11.85 3.57 -3.21
N PHE A 190 10.61 4.04 -3.25
CA PHE A 190 10.13 5.18 -2.48
C PHE A 190 9.19 4.68 -1.39
N VAL A 191 9.54 4.90 -0.13
CA VAL A 191 8.81 4.38 1.04
C VAL A 191 8.32 5.54 1.88
N THR A 192 7.02 5.61 2.17
CA THR A 192 6.53 6.50 3.23
C THR A 192 6.76 5.86 4.58
N ASP A 193 7.30 6.64 5.52
CA ASP A 193 7.63 6.19 6.87
C ASP A 193 6.91 7.10 7.86
N LEU A 194 6.11 6.52 8.77
CA LEU A 194 5.35 7.25 9.79
C LEU A 194 6.22 7.71 10.97
N GLY A 195 7.48 7.28 11.05
CA GLY A 195 8.33 7.54 12.20
C GLY A 195 7.80 6.85 13.47
N PHE A 196 8.15 7.37 14.65
CA PHE A 196 7.81 6.72 15.93
C PHE A 196 6.46 7.14 16.51
N HIS A 197 6.08 8.42 16.42
CA HIS A 197 5.03 8.94 17.29
C HIS A 197 3.60 8.86 16.73
N GLN A 198 3.41 8.79 15.42
CA GLN A 198 2.09 8.98 14.81
C GLN A 198 1.19 7.75 14.92
N GLY A 199 0.12 7.80 15.72
CA GLY A 199 -0.85 6.71 15.85
C GLY A 199 -0.42 5.54 16.75
N LEU A 200 0.65 5.69 17.54
CA LEU A 200 1.02 4.71 18.58
C LEU A 200 0.39 5.07 19.94
N GLY A 201 0.05 4.04 20.73
CA GLY A 201 -0.31 4.19 22.14
C GLY A 201 0.92 4.48 23.02
N PRO A 202 0.72 4.96 24.26
CA PRO A 202 1.78 5.45 25.14
C PRO A 202 2.86 4.41 25.51
N ASP A 203 2.53 3.12 25.42
CA ASP A 203 3.40 2.01 25.86
C ASP A 203 4.04 1.23 24.69
N GLN A 204 3.89 1.72 23.44
CA GLN A 204 4.48 1.04 22.27
C GLN A 204 6.00 1.29 22.18
N PRO A 205 6.83 0.24 22.07
CA PRO A 205 8.29 0.37 22.01
C PRO A 205 8.79 0.99 20.70
N SER A 206 9.90 1.74 20.76
CA SER A 206 10.59 2.26 19.56
C SER A 206 11.56 1.23 19.01
N PRO A 207 11.40 0.77 17.76
CA PRO A 207 12.31 -0.20 17.14
C PRO A 207 13.70 0.35 16.83
N ASN A 208 13.87 1.66 16.61
CA ASN A 208 15.12 2.14 16.02
C ASN A 208 15.45 3.61 16.35
N ALA A 209 16.43 3.83 17.24
CA ALA A 209 16.90 5.15 17.67
C ALA A 209 17.73 5.90 16.60
N LEU A 210 18.06 5.24 15.47
CA LEU A 210 18.84 5.81 14.37
C LEU A 210 17.97 6.31 13.20
N SER A 211 16.66 6.07 13.25
CA SER A 211 15.75 6.45 12.16
C SER A 211 15.44 7.94 12.17
N HIS A 212 15.42 8.51 10.96
CA HIS A 212 15.03 9.90 10.72
C HIS A 212 13.52 10.08 10.97
N PRO A 213 13.04 11.31 11.22
CA PRO A 213 11.62 11.62 11.33
C PRO A 213 10.77 11.08 10.16
N ALA A 214 9.45 11.10 10.38
CA ALA A 214 8.48 10.70 9.36
C ALA A 214 8.77 11.40 8.03
N GLY A 215 8.55 10.72 6.92
CA GLY A 215 9.08 11.18 5.64
C GLY A 215 8.95 10.20 4.49
N VAL A 216 9.53 10.57 3.36
CA VAL A 216 9.79 9.69 2.24
C VAL A 216 11.25 9.25 2.29
N LYS A 217 11.50 7.94 2.26
CA LYS A 217 12.82 7.34 2.11
C LYS A 217 13.00 6.87 0.66
N ILE A 218 14.18 7.09 0.10
CA ILE A 218 14.56 6.62 -1.23
C ILE A 218 15.66 5.57 -1.07
N LEU A 219 15.44 4.38 -1.60
CA LEU A 219 16.36 3.25 -1.50
C LEU A 219 16.61 2.63 -2.88
N THR A 220 17.73 1.92 -3.03
CA THR A 220 17.92 1.00 -4.16
C THR A 220 17.00 -0.22 -4.01
N PRO A 221 16.79 -1.03 -5.07
CA PRO A 221 16.17 -2.36 -4.99
C PRO A 221 16.83 -3.34 -4.01
N THR A 222 18.04 -3.04 -3.55
CA THR A 222 18.79 -3.83 -2.57
C THR A 222 18.74 -3.25 -1.16
N GLY A 223 17.98 -2.17 -0.94
CA GLY A 223 17.79 -1.54 0.37
C GLY A 223 18.88 -0.55 0.77
N GLN A 224 19.78 -0.17 -0.14
CA GLN A 224 20.77 0.85 0.15
C GLN A 224 20.09 2.22 0.18
N TRP A 225 20.26 2.96 1.28
CA TRP A 225 19.75 4.33 1.41
C TRP A 225 20.41 5.26 0.39
N LEU A 226 19.59 5.91 -0.44
CA LEU A 226 20.01 6.92 -1.41
C LEU A 226 19.73 8.34 -0.92
N GLY A 227 18.68 8.50 -0.12
CA GLY A 227 18.24 9.81 0.33
C GLY A 227 16.84 9.76 0.93
N GLY A 228 16.30 10.94 1.22
CA GLY A 228 14.94 11.10 1.71
C GLY A 228 14.73 12.48 2.30
N TRP A 229 13.47 12.80 2.61
CA TRP A 229 13.09 14.04 3.26
C TRP A 229 11.89 13.81 4.19
N GLY A 230 11.67 14.74 5.11
CA GLY A 230 10.65 14.65 6.13
C GLY A 230 11.18 15.09 7.49
N MET A 231 10.41 15.89 8.24
CA MET A 231 10.70 16.38 9.60
C MET A 231 9.46 16.30 10.52
N SER A 232 8.40 15.60 10.10
CA SER A 232 7.17 15.45 10.87
C SER A 232 6.44 16.77 11.16
N SER A 233 6.39 17.70 10.20
CA SER A 233 5.62 18.96 10.31
C SER A 233 4.55 19.13 9.23
N ASP A 234 3.54 19.96 9.53
CA ASP A 234 2.45 20.30 8.62
C ASP A 234 2.83 21.39 7.61
N THR A 235 4.13 21.70 7.46
CA THR A 235 4.58 22.65 6.44
C THR A 235 4.48 22.01 5.04
N PRO A 236 3.99 22.73 4.00
CA PRO A 236 4.03 22.22 2.63
C PRO A 236 5.45 21.82 2.21
N GLY A 237 5.58 20.64 1.61
CA GLY A 237 6.86 20.02 1.26
C GLY A 237 7.43 19.10 2.35
N ASP A 238 6.89 19.14 3.57
CA ASP A 238 7.23 18.23 4.65
C ASP A 238 6.16 17.14 4.85
N ILE A 239 6.48 16.05 5.55
CA ILE A 239 5.61 14.88 5.73
C ILE A 239 5.50 14.50 7.21
N ILE A 240 4.26 14.37 7.71
CA ILE A 240 3.91 13.97 9.08
C ILE A 240 3.59 12.49 9.15
N ALA A 241 2.69 12.03 8.29
CA ALA A 241 2.09 10.70 8.36
C ALA A 241 1.75 10.20 6.95
N GLY A 242 2.78 10.04 6.12
CA GLY A 242 2.64 9.49 4.77
C GLY A 242 2.07 8.07 4.81
N HIS A 243 0.86 7.92 4.28
CA HIS A 243 0.04 6.70 4.32
C HIS A 243 -0.30 6.18 2.92
N ALA A 244 0.01 6.98 1.90
CA ALA A 244 -0.06 6.58 0.53
C ALA A 244 1.09 7.19 -0.25
N VAL A 245 1.65 6.45 -1.19
CA VAL A 245 2.60 7.00 -2.17
C VAL A 245 2.31 6.44 -3.54
N ALA A 246 2.27 7.32 -4.54
CA ALA A 246 2.14 6.94 -5.93
C ALA A 246 3.15 7.74 -6.75
N MET A 247 3.55 7.19 -7.90
CA MET A 247 4.44 7.85 -8.84
C MET A 247 3.83 7.81 -10.24
N ASP A 248 3.88 8.94 -10.96
CA ASP A 248 3.46 8.96 -12.36
C ASP A 248 4.62 8.63 -13.32
N SER A 249 4.30 8.49 -14.61
CA SER A 249 5.27 8.14 -15.65
C SER A 249 6.39 9.16 -15.87
N ASN A 250 6.24 10.40 -15.36
CA ASN A 250 7.30 11.42 -15.41
C ASN A 250 8.24 11.32 -14.19
N GLY A 251 7.93 10.44 -13.24
CA GLY A 251 8.62 10.33 -11.97
C GLY A 251 8.16 11.35 -10.93
N ASP A 252 7.02 12.04 -11.15
CA ASP A 252 6.46 12.91 -10.12
C ASP A 252 5.86 12.05 -9.00
N LEU A 253 6.15 12.42 -7.75
CA LEU A 253 5.70 11.70 -6.56
C LEU A 253 4.44 12.35 -5.98
N TYR A 254 3.47 11.54 -5.57
CA TYR A 254 2.25 11.95 -4.91
C TYR A 254 2.20 11.25 -3.56
N VAL A 255 2.14 12.01 -2.48
CA VAL A 255 2.10 11.48 -1.11
C VAL A 255 0.78 11.87 -0.46
N GLY A 256 0.01 10.87 -0.04
CA GLY A 256 -1.18 11.05 0.78
C GLY A 256 -0.83 10.92 2.25
N GLU A 257 -1.27 11.87 3.06
CA GLU A 257 -1.07 11.88 4.50
C GLU A 257 -2.40 11.68 5.21
N THR A 258 -2.40 10.82 6.23
CA THR A 258 -3.53 10.60 7.12
C THR A 258 -3.29 11.29 8.47
N LEU A 259 -4.27 11.26 9.38
CA LEU A 259 -4.21 11.87 10.72
C LEU A 259 -4.05 13.41 10.71
N ASP A 260 -3.28 13.96 11.64
CA ASP A 260 -3.09 15.40 11.80
C ASP A 260 -2.40 15.99 10.56
N GLY A 261 -3.00 17.01 9.97
CA GLY A 261 -2.50 17.62 8.74
C GLY A 261 -2.85 16.87 7.45
N ALA A 262 -3.80 15.93 7.49
CA ALA A 262 -4.25 15.12 6.35
C ALA A 262 -4.40 15.92 5.04
N ARG A 263 -3.70 15.47 4.00
CA ARG A 263 -3.58 16.15 2.71
C ARG A 263 -3.00 15.22 1.66
N VAL A 264 -3.00 15.69 0.41
CA VAL A 264 -2.19 15.10 -0.67
C VAL A 264 -1.20 16.15 -1.15
N GLN A 265 0.05 15.74 -1.30
CA GLN A 265 1.13 16.60 -1.81
C GLN A 265 1.75 15.99 -3.05
N LYS A 266 2.08 16.85 -4.02
CA LYS A 266 2.69 16.47 -5.29
C LYS A 266 4.09 17.07 -5.39
N PHE A 267 5.09 16.23 -5.59
CA PHE A 267 6.50 16.59 -5.76
C PHE A 267 6.90 16.33 -7.20
N ALA A 268 7.16 17.40 -7.94
CA ALA A 268 7.56 17.30 -9.34
C ALA A 268 9.03 16.91 -9.46
N ARG A 269 9.35 15.93 -10.32
CA ARG A 269 10.72 15.63 -10.70
C ARG A 269 11.23 16.73 -11.61
N VAL A 270 12.37 17.33 -11.25
CA VAL A 270 12.94 18.48 -11.96
C VAL A 270 14.23 18.18 -12.72
N ALA A 271 14.79 16.96 -12.56
CA ALA A 271 15.90 16.42 -13.35
C ALA A 271 16.00 14.88 -13.19
#